data_AF-A0A2E3SBP7-F1
#
_entry.id   AF-A0A2E3SBP7-F1
#
_cell.length_a   1.000
_cell.length_b   1.000
_cell.length_c   1.000
_cell.angle_alpha   90.00
_cell.angle_beta   90.00
_cell.angle_gamma   90.00
#
_symmetry.space_group_name_H-M   'P 1'
#
loop_
_entity.id
_entity.type
_entity.pdbx_description
1 polymer ?
#
loop_
_entity_poly.entity_id
_entity_poly.type
_entity_poly.pdbx_seq_one_letter_code
_entity_poly.pdbx_strand_id
1 'polypeptide(L)'
;MNSIKNLKRLLKLHQLIENEVTGSPKELAKKFGISERSVYCLLEELKDYEALIEYDRKRKTYYYKDDFKLFINISISVLSSGITTTSFRL
;
A
#
# COMPACT_ATOMS: atom_id res chain seq x y z
N MET A 1 -2.28 4.16 -11.20
CA MET A 1 -1.80 2.90 -11.83
C MET A 1 -2.72 1.77 -11.37
N ASN A 2 -3.75 1.36 -12.13
CA ASN A 2 -5.02 0.91 -11.53
C ASN A 2 -5.26 -0.63 -11.51
N SER A 3 -4.39 -1.40 -10.85
CA SER A 3 -4.58 -2.87 -10.71
C SER A 3 -4.76 -3.29 -9.25
N ILE A 4 -5.53 -4.36 -8.99
CA ILE A 4 -5.73 -4.95 -7.64
C ILE A 4 -4.38 -5.25 -6.94
N LYS A 5 -3.37 -5.66 -7.71
CA LYS A 5 -2.01 -5.89 -7.20
C LYS A 5 -1.38 -4.63 -6.58
N ASN A 6 -1.65 -3.45 -7.15
CA ASN A 6 -1.14 -2.19 -6.63
C ASN A 6 -1.88 -1.77 -5.36
N LEU A 7 -3.20 -1.98 -5.28
CA LEU A 7 -3.95 -1.76 -4.03
C LEU A 7 -3.39 -2.60 -2.88
N LYS A 8 -3.08 -3.89 -3.14
CA LYS A 8 -2.41 -4.75 -2.14
C LYS A 8 -1.04 -4.22 -1.74
N ARG A 9 -0.25 -3.70 -2.69
CA ARG A 9 1.06 -3.09 -2.41
C ARG A 9 0.93 -1.80 -1.61
N LEU A 10 -0.07 -0.97 -1.91
CA LEU A 10 -0.35 0.28 -1.22
C LEU A 10 -0.74 0.02 0.24
N LEU A 11 -1.64 -0.95 0.48
CA LEU A 11 -1.97 -1.41 1.83
C LEU A 11 -0.74 -1.93 2.57
N LYS A 12 0.10 -2.73 1.89
CA LYS A 12 1.30 -3.27 2.52
C LYS A 12 2.33 -2.17 2.82
N LEU A 13 2.47 -1.19 1.93
CA LEU A 13 3.32 -0.03 2.14
C LEU A 13 2.85 0.76 3.35
N HIS A 14 1.55 1.05 3.44
CA HIS A 14 0.96 1.73 4.58
C HIS A 14 1.31 1.05 5.92
N GLN A 15 1.12 -0.27 6.01
CA GLN A 15 1.50 -1.06 7.19
C GLN A 15 2.99 -0.96 7.53
N LEU A 16 3.88 -0.96 6.52
CA LEU A 16 5.32 -0.88 6.76
C LEU A 16 5.74 0.52 7.24
N ILE A 17 5.08 1.58 6.77
CA ILE A 17 5.33 2.97 7.21
C ILE A 17 4.81 3.16 8.64
N GLU A 18 3.61 2.66 8.95
CA GLU A 18 3.00 2.74 10.29
C GLU A 18 3.87 2.03 11.35
N ASN A 19 4.46 0.89 10.99
CA ASN A 19 5.37 0.16 11.87
C ASN A 19 6.83 0.63 11.75
N GLU A 20 7.11 1.60 10.88
CA GLU A 20 8.45 2.17 10.67
C GLU A 20 9.53 1.11 10.37
N VAL A 21 9.19 0.14 9.52
CA VAL A 21 10.04 -0.98 9.10
C VAL A 21 10.12 -1.13 7.57
N THR A 22 10.10 0.00 6.85
CA THR A 22 10.16 -0.03 5.38
C THR A 22 11.51 -0.47 4.84
N GLY A 23 12.60 -0.17 5.57
CA GLY A 23 13.95 -0.20 5.02
C GLY A 23 14.18 0.96 4.05
N SER A 24 15.33 0.93 3.38
CA SER A 24 15.67 1.86 2.30
C SER A 24 14.78 1.69 1.07
N PRO A 25 14.68 2.70 0.17
CA PRO A 25 13.90 2.58 -1.06
C PRO A 25 14.28 1.35 -1.91
N LYS A 26 15.57 1.02 -1.97
CA LYS A 26 16.10 -0.15 -2.67
C LYS A 26 15.67 -1.47 -2.02
N GLU A 27 15.71 -1.56 -0.70
CA GLU A 27 15.24 -2.74 0.04
C GLU A 27 13.73 -2.92 -0.10
N LEU A 28 12.99 -1.81 -0.04
CA LEU A 28 11.54 -1.80 -0.23
C LEU A 28 11.14 -2.24 -1.65
N ALA A 29 11.87 -1.76 -2.67
CA ALA A 29 11.70 -2.18 -4.06
C ALA A 29 11.95 -3.68 -4.22
N LYS A 30 13.02 -4.21 -3.62
CA LYS A 30 13.32 -5.65 -3.59
C LYS A 30 12.22 -6.44 -2.87
N LYS A 31 11.72 -5.95 -1.72
CA LYS A 31 10.64 -6.59 -0.95
C LYS A 31 9.34 -6.69 -1.75
N PHE A 32 9.03 -5.68 -2.57
CA PHE A 32 7.83 -5.67 -3.42
C PHE A 32 8.01 -6.30 -4.81
N GLY A 33 9.25 -6.62 -5.19
CA GLY A 33 9.59 -7.11 -6.53
C GLY A 33 9.23 -6.09 -7.63
N ILE A 34 9.54 -4.81 -7.39
CA ILE A 34 9.30 -3.70 -8.31
C ILE A 34 10.54 -2.81 -8.43
N SER A 35 10.51 -1.84 -9.35
CA SER A 35 11.56 -0.82 -9.44
C SER A 35 11.45 0.20 -8.30
N GLU A 36 12.55 0.87 -7.96
CA GLU A 36 12.53 1.99 -7.02
C GLU A 36 11.58 3.11 -7.49
N ARG A 37 11.51 3.36 -8.81
CA ARG A 37 10.52 4.29 -9.39
C ARG A 37 9.09 3.93 -9.02
N SER A 38 8.72 2.65 -9.09
CA SER A 38 7.37 2.20 -8.72
C SER A 38 7.11 2.32 -7.20
N VAL A 39 8.14 2.19 -6.35
CA VAL A 39 8.02 2.49 -4.93
C VAL A 39 7.71 3.96 -4.72
N TYR A 40 8.42 4.87 -5.40
CA TYR A 40 8.13 6.29 -5.33
C TYR A 40 6.72 6.60 -5.83
N CYS A 41 6.24 5.96 -6.90
CA CYS A 41 4.85 6.13 -7.33
C CYS A 41 3.83 5.70 -6.26
N LEU A 42 4.08 4.63 -5.50
CA LEU A 42 3.20 4.22 -4.40
C LEU A 42 3.24 5.21 -3.22
N LEU A 43 4.41 5.79 -2.94
CA LEU A 43 4.56 6.83 -1.92
C LEU A 43 3.82 8.11 -2.32
N GLU A 44 3.93 8.52 -3.58
CA GLU A 44 3.17 9.65 -4.11
C GLU A 44 1.66 9.37 -4.09
N GLU A 45 1.21 8.16 -4.42
CA GLU A 45 -0.22 7.80 -4.28
C GLU A 45 -0.72 7.95 -2.82
N LEU A 46 0.10 7.65 -1.80
CA LEU A 46 -0.29 7.92 -0.40
C LEU A 46 -0.31 9.43 -0.09
N LYS A 47 0.65 10.20 -0.61
CA LYS A 47 0.67 11.66 -0.45
C LYS A 47 -0.50 12.35 -1.13
N ASP A 48 -0.96 11.83 -2.27
CA ASP A 48 -2.18 12.27 -2.96
C ASP A 48 -3.42 12.07 -2.07
N TYR A 49 -3.37 11.16 -1.09
CA TYR A 49 -4.38 10.99 -0.05
C TYR A 49 -4.07 11.77 1.23
N GLU A 50 -3.27 12.83 1.11
CA GLU A 50 -2.88 13.75 2.18
C GLU A 50 -1.95 13.14 3.25
N ALA A 51 -1.36 11.97 3.01
CA ALA A 51 -0.40 11.38 3.95
C ALA A 51 0.92 12.18 4.01
N LEU A 52 1.29 12.67 5.19
CA LEU A 52 2.57 13.37 5.39
C LEU A 52 3.69 12.36 5.65
N ILE A 53 4.37 11.93 4.58
CA ILE A 53 5.43 10.90 4.64
C ILE A 53 6.83 11.52 4.54
N GLU A 54 7.70 11.17 5.47
CA GLU A 54 9.14 11.49 5.45
C GLU A 54 10.00 10.23 5.56
N TYR A 55 11.28 10.33 5.16
CA TYR A 55 12.26 9.26 5.29
C TYR A 55 13.34 9.62 6.30
N ASP A 56 13.46 8.81 7.36
CA ASP A 56 14.56 8.90 8.31
C ASP A 56 15.74 8.05 7.80
N ARG A 57 16.85 8.74 7.43
CA ARG A 57 18.07 8.08 6.94
C ARG A 57 18.81 7.28 8.01
N LYS A 58 18.74 7.70 9.28
CA LYS A 58 19.41 7.02 10.41
C LYS A 58 18.66 5.74 10.76
N ARG A 59 17.33 5.83 10.85
CA ARG A 59 16.45 4.68 11.15
C ARG A 59 16.18 3.80 9.94
N LYS A 60 16.49 4.29 8.74
CA LYS A 60 16.26 3.64 7.44
C LYS A 60 14.80 3.24 7.26
N THR A 61 13.90 4.16 7.52
CA THR A 61 12.47 3.91 7.33
C THR A 61 11.73 5.17 6.93
N TYR A 62 10.65 4.98 6.18
CA TYR A 62 9.60 5.98 6.06
C TYR A 62 8.71 5.96 7.31
N TYR A 63 8.16 7.12 7.67
CA TYR A 63 7.23 7.31 8.77
C TYR A 63 6.20 8.39 8.41
N TYR A 64 5.05 8.39 9.09
CA TYR A 64 4.05 9.46 9.00
C TYR A 64 4.37 10.57 10.01
N LYS A 65 4.23 11.84 9.60
CA LYS A 65 4.39 12.98 10.51
C LYS A 65 3.15 13.24 11.36
N ASP A 66 2.01 12.68 10.96
CA ASP A 66 0.70 12.84 11.56
C ASP A 66 -0.04 11.49 11.62
N ASP A 67 -1.17 11.49 12.31
CA ASP A 67 -2.01 10.29 12.44
C ASP A 67 -2.76 10.03 11.13
N PHE A 68 -2.13 9.24 10.25
CA PHE A 68 -2.71 8.83 8.98
C PHE A 68 -3.23 7.37 9.04
N LYS A 69 -4.48 7.15 8.62
CA LYS A 69 -5.08 5.81 8.51
C LYS A 69 -5.61 5.58 7.10
N LEU A 70 -5.22 4.46 6.50
CA LEU A 70 -5.72 4.04 5.19
C LEU A 70 -6.69 2.87 5.32
N PHE A 71 -7.94 3.07 4.90
CA PHE A 71 -8.94 2.02 4.80
C PHE A 71 -9.30 1.77 3.33
N ILE A 72 -9.08 0.55 2.86
CA ILE A 72 -9.46 0.13 1.50
C ILE A 72 -10.41 -1.07 1.61
N ASN A 73 -11.64 -0.88 1.15
CA ASN A 73 -12.64 -1.94 1.06
C ASN A 73 -12.84 -2.34 -0.41
N ILE A 74 -12.66 -3.63 -0.72
CA ILE A 74 -12.83 -4.16 -2.08
C ILE A 74 -13.88 -5.26 -2.03
N SER A 75 -15.00 -5.05 -2.72
CA SER A 75 -16.05 -6.06 -2.90
C SER A 75 -16.09 -6.52 -4.35
N ILE A 76 -16.01 -7.83 -4.58
CA ILE A 76 -16.18 -8.44 -5.89
C ILE A 76 -17.38 -9.38 -5.82
N SER A 77 -18.39 -9.13 -6.64
CA SER A 77 -19.55 -10.01 -6.79
C SER A 77 -19.60 -10.50 -8.23
N VAL A 78 -19.48 -11.82 -8.42
CA VAL A 78 -19.65 -12.45 -9.72
C VAL A 78 -21.11 -12.86 -9.86
N LEU A 79 -21.85 -12.15 -10.71
CA LEU A 79 -23.23 -12.53 -11.03
C LEU A 79 -23.19 -13.56 -12.16
N SER A 80 -23.11 -14.84 -11.80
CA SER A 80 -23.46 -15.92 -12.73
C SER A 80 -24.97 -15.92 -12.89
N SER A 81 -25.46 -15.84 -14.13
CA SER A 81 -26.86 -16.11 -14.45
C SER A 81 -27.17 -17.56 -14.11
N GLY A 82 -27.55 -17.81 -12.85
CA GLY A 82 -27.85 -19.11 -12.28
C GLY A 82 -26.81 -19.55 -11.25
N ILE A 83 -27.27 -19.66 -9.99
CA ILE A 83 -26.61 -20.19 -8.78
C ILE A 83 -25.85 -19.14 -7.94
N THR A 84 -26.56 -18.69 -6.90
CA THR A 84 -26.12 -17.84 -5.78
C THR A 84 -24.86 -18.41 -5.12
N THR A 85 -23.75 -17.67 -5.10
CA THR A 85 -22.55 -18.11 -4.36
C THR A 85 -22.04 -17.03 -3.41
N THR A 86 -22.15 -17.38 -2.14
CA THR A 86 -21.58 -16.88 -0.88
C THR A 86 -20.44 -15.86 -0.98
N SER A 87 -20.68 -14.72 -0.34
CA SER A 87 -19.69 -13.69 -0.04
C SER A 87 -18.75 -14.13 1.08
N PHE A 88 -17.43 -14.10 0.83
CA PHE A 88 -16.43 -14.11 1.89
C PHE A 88 -15.96 -12.69 2.16
N ARG A 89 -16.16 -12.23 3.40
CA ARG A 89 -15.48 -11.06 3.97
C ARG A 89 -14.12 -11.51 4.49
N LEU A 90 -13.09 -10.70 4.23
CA LEU A 90 -11.82 -10.75 4.97
C LEU A 90 -11.93 -9.88 6.22
#